data_AF-A0A852W025-F1
#
_entry.id   AF-A0A852W025-F1
#
_cell.length_a   1.000
_cell.length_b   1.000
_cell.length_c   1.000
_cell.angle_alpha   90.00
_cell.angle_beta   90.00
_cell.angle_gamma   90.00
#
_symmetry.space_group_name_H-M   'P 1'
#
loop_
_entity.id
_entity.type
_entity.pdbx_description
1 polymer ?
#
loop_
_entity_poly.entity_id
_entity_poly.type
_entity_poly.pdbx_seq_one_letter_code
_entity_poly.pdbx_strand_id
1 'polypeptide(L)' 'MSGADATLDAHLGWTLYRVLDGLRFPVPRWRVLAQADAWGVGGSLRLWLTDLPEGSYAGVHTVVAEIRRIRRTS' A
#
# COMPACT_ATOMS: atom_id res chain seq x y z
N MET A 1 3.02 10.09 19.19
CA MET A 1 2.12 9.21 18.41
C MET A 1 0.90 8.91 19.26
N SER A 2 -0.26 9.48 18.92
CA SER A 2 -1.52 9.15 19.60
C SER A 2 -1.97 7.74 19.23
N GLY A 3 -2.68 7.04 20.12
CA GLY A 3 -3.16 5.66 19.88
C GLY A 3 -4.04 5.48 18.63
N ALA A 4 -4.68 6.56 18.15
CA ALA A 4 -5.45 6.56 16.91
C ALA A 4 -4.60 6.32 15.66
N ASP A 5 -3.38 6.85 15.62
CA ASP A 5 -2.48 6.74 14.45
C ASP A 5 -1.94 5.31 14.31
N ALA A 6 -1.60 4.67 15.43
CA ALA A 6 -1.21 3.26 15.46
C ALA A 6 -2.34 2.32 14.98
N THR A 7 -3.58 2.63 15.33
CA THR A 7 -4.76 1.85 14.90
C THR A 7 -5.00 1.99 13.40
N LEU A 8 -4.90 3.22 12.87
CA LEU A 8 -4.96 3.48 11.43
C LEU A 8 -3.86 2.74 10.67
N ASP A 9 -2.64 2.71 11.22
CA ASP A 9 -1.49 2.02 10.62
C ASP A 9 -1.64 0.49 10.61
N ALA A 10 -2.24 -0.08 11.65
CA ALA A 10 -2.57 -1.50 11.68
C ALA A 10 -3.65 -1.83 10.66
N HIS A 11 -4.69 -1.00 10.57
CA HIS A 11 -5.79 -1.18 9.62
C HIS A 11 -5.32 -1.06 8.16
N LEU A 12 -4.44 -0.11 7.87
CA LEU A 12 -3.81 0.05 6.57
C LEU A 12 -2.99 -1.19 6.19
N GLY A 13 -2.13 -1.65 7.10
CA GLY A 13 -1.31 -2.84 6.88
C GLY A 13 -2.18 -4.06 6.54
N TRP A 14 -3.21 -4.31 7.34
CA TRP A 14 -4.13 -5.43 7.12
C TRP A 14 -4.90 -5.32 5.79
N THR A 15 -5.39 -4.12 5.45
CA THR A 15 -6.08 -3.87 4.17
C THR A 15 -5.16 -4.18 2.99
N LEU A 16 -3.91 -3.71 3.03
CA LEU A 16 -2.94 -3.97 1.96
C LEU A 16 -2.54 -5.44 1.84
N TYR A 17 -2.45 -6.16 2.97
CA TYR A 17 -2.24 -7.61 2.95
C TYR A 17 -3.35 -8.34 2.20
N ARG A 18 -4.61 -7.91 2.36
CA ARG A 18 -5.73 -8.53 1.64
C ARG A 18 -5.76 -8.15 0.17
N VAL A 19 -5.62 -6.86 -0.14
CA VAL A 19 -5.67 -6.37 -1.53
C VAL A 19 -4.58 -7.00 -2.38
N LEU A 20 -3.37 -7.08 -1.83
CA LEU A 20 -2.19 -7.60 -2.53
C LEU A 20 -2.02 -9.11 -2.39
N ASP A 21 -2.99 -9.79 -1.78
CA ASP A 21 -3.00 -11.25 -1.70
C ASP A 21 -3.03 -11.86 -3.11
N GLY A 22 -2.27 -12.94 -3.28
CA GLY A 22 -2.09 -13.60 -4.59
C GLY A 22 -1.08 -12.94 -5.52
N LEU A 23 -0.48 -11.79 -5.18
CA LEU A 23 0.68 -11.28 -5.91
C LEU A 23 1.92 -12.12 -5.59
N ARG A 24 2.62 -12.54 -6.65
CA ARG A 24 3.95 -13.17 -6.52
C ARG A 24 5.01 -12.08 -6.51
N PHE A 25 5.57 -11.83 -5.33
CA PHE A 25 6.67 -10.90 -5.14
C PHE A 25 8.01 -11.52 -5.59
N PRO A 26 9.00 -10.72 -6.05
CA PRO A 26 8.96 -9.27 -6.20
C PRO A 26 8.02 -8.83 -7.33
N VAL A 27 7.35 -7.69 -7.15
CA VAL A 27 6.30 -7.23 -8.08
C VAL A 27 6.49 -5.75 -8.45
N PRO A 28 6.37 -5.37 -9.73
CA PRO A 28 6.53 -3.97 -10.15
C PRO A 28 5.34 -3.11 -9.72
N ARG A 29 5.57 -1.79 -9.54
CA ARG A 29 4.53 -0.79 -9.17
C ARG A 29 3.24 -0.93 -9.98
N TRP A 30 3.34 -1.06 -11.30
CA TRP A 30 2.14 -1.16 -12.16
C TRP A 30 1.27 -2.38 -11.84
N ARG A 31 1.85 -3.49 -11.38
CA ARG A 31 1.10 -4.69 -10.96
C ARG A 31 0.43 -4.48 -9.61
N VAL A 32 1.06 -3.76 -8.69
CA VAL A 32 0.45 -3.36 -7.40
C VAL A 32 -0.78 -2.49 -7.67
N LEU A 33 -0.65 -1.51 -8.58
CA LEU A 33 -1.77 -0.67 -9.01
C LEU A 33 -2.88 -1.47 -9.68
N ALA A 34 -2.54 -2.32 -10.65
CA ALA A 34 -3.52 -3.15 -11.35
C ALA A 34 -4.28 -4.09 -10.39
N GLN A 35 -3.59 -4.67 -9.41
CA GLN A 35 -4.22 -5.50 -8.38
C GLN A 35 -5.17 -4.68 -7.50
N ALA A 36 -4.75 -3.48 -7.07
CA ALA A 36 -5.59 -2.59 -6.28
C ALA A 36 -6.84 -2.14 -7.06
N ASP A 37 -6.68 -1.84 -8.36
CA ASP A 37 -7.78 -1.50 -9.26
C ASP A 37 -8.75 -2.69 -9.42
N ALA A 38 -8.23 -3.92 -9.57
CA ALA A 38 -9.04 -5.13 -9.64
C ALA A 38 -9.84 -5.40 -8.35
N TRP A 39 -9.33 -4.96 -7.20
CA TRP A 39 -10.02 -5.00 -5.91
C TRP A 39 -10.95 -3.80 -5.67
N GLY A 40 -11.02 -2.83 -6.60
CA GLY A 40 -11.85 -1.63 -6.45
C GLY A 40 -11.35 -0.67 -5.38
N VAL A 41 -10.04 -0.62 -5.11
CA VAL A 41 -9.45 0.29 -4.13
C VAL A 41 -9.62 1.75 -4.58
N GLY A 42 -10.27 2.56 -3.75
CA GLY A 42 -10.51 3.98 -3.99
C GLY A 42 -9.98 4.90 -2.88
N GLY A 43 -10.34 6.19 -2.98
CA GLY A 43 -10.03 7.21 -1.97
C GLY A 43 -8.53 7.44 -1.74
N SER A 44 -8.16 7.81 -0.51
CA SER A 44 -6.77 8.13 -0.15
C SER A 44 -5.81 6.96 -0.39
N LEU A 45 -6.26 5.72 -0.21
CA LEU A 45 -5.42 4.54 -0.46
C LEU A 45 -5.02 4.45 -1.93
N ARG A 46 -5.94 4.74 -2.86
CA ARG A 46 -5.62 4.77 -4.29
C ARG A 46 -4.63 5.87 -4.63
N LEU A 47 -4.78 7.05 -4.02
CA LEU A 47 -3.84 8.17 -4.21
C LEU A 47 -2.44 7.76 -3.73
N TRP A 48 -2.30 7.24 -2.51
CA TRP A 48 -1.00 6.82 -1.99
C TRP A 48 -0.37 5.68 -2.80
N LEU A 49 -1.17 4.74 -3.30
CA LEU A 49 -0.68 3.70 -4.20
C LEU A 49 -0.18 4.28 -5.53
N THR A 50 -0.78 5.38 -6.00
CA THR A 50 -0.33 6.09 -7.21
C THR A 50 0.99 6.81 -6.95
N ASP A 51 1.20 7.35 -5.77
CA ASP A 51 2.42 8.06 -5.40
C ASP A 51 3.59 7.14 -5.02
N LEU A 52 3.36 5.81 -5.06
CA LEU A 52 4.42 4.84 -4.90
C LEU A 52 5.56 5.08 -5.90
N PRO A 53 6.83 5.03 -5.46
CA PRO A 53 7.96 5.14 -6.37
C PRO A 53 7.94 4.01 -7.41
N GLU A 54 8.45 4.31 -8.60
CA GLU A 54 8.70 3.28 -9.61
C GLU A 54 9.71 2.26 -9.09
N GLY A 55 9.53 0.99 -9.48
CA GLY A 55 10.40 -0.10 -9.05
C GLY A 55 9.64 -1.38 -8.75
N SER A 56 10.37 -2.35 -8.18
CA SER A 56 9.84 -3.62 -7.73
C SER A 56 9.83 -3.70 -6.21
N TYR A 57 8.67 -4.07 -5.67
CA TYR A 57 8.45 -4.27 -4.25
C TYR A 57 8.77 -5.71 -3.90
N ALA A 58 9.52 -5.94 -2.83
CA ALA A 58 9.93 -7.29 -2.39
C ALA A 58 8.83 -8.03 -1.62
N GLY A 59 7.82 -7.31 -1.12
CA GLY A 59 6.72 -7.87 -0.35
C GLY A 59 5.70 -6.80 0.03
N VAL A 60 4.54 -7.22 0.55
CA VAL A 60 3.50 -6.31 1.06
C VAL A 60 4.08 -5.32 2.10
N HIS A 61 4.97 -5.78 2.98
CA HIS A 61 5.60 -4.94 4.00
C HIS A 61 6.38 -3.76 3.39
N THR A 62 7.02 -3.94 2.24
CA THR A 62 7.72 -2.84 1.53
C THR A 62 6.74 -1.80 0.98
N VAL A 63 5.60 -2.24 0.44
CA VAL A 63 4.52 -1.34 -0.02
C VAL A 63 3.93 -0.54 1.15
N VAL A 64 3.67 -1.21 2.29
CA VAL A 64 3.18 -0.56 3.51
C VAL A 64 4.17 0.49 4.03
N ALA A 65 5.47 0.19 4.01
CA ALA A 65 6.51 1.11 4.44
C ALA A 65 6.56 2.38 3.57
N GLU A 66 6.45 2.23 2.24
CA GLU A 66 6.42 3.37 1.32
C GLU A 66 5.14 4.21 1.49
N ILE A 67 3.97 3.59 1.66
CA ILE A 67 2.73 4.36 1.92
C ILE A 67 2.84 5.13 3.24
N ARG A 68 3.43 4.55 4.29
CA ARG A 68 3.70 5.26 5.55
C ARG A 68 4.68 6.41 5.37
N ARG A 69 5.62 6.30 4.45
CA ARG A 69 6.53 7.39 4.09
C ARG A 69 5.77 8.52 3.42
N ILE A 70 4.97 8.22 2.39
CA ILE A 70 4.14 9.18 1.65
C ILE A 70 3.19 9.94 2.58
N ARG A 71 2.54 9.24 3.51
CA ARG A 71 1.63 9.85 4.50
C ARG A 71 2.30 10.81 5.48
N ARG A 72 3.61 10.68 5.72
CA ARG A 72 4.36 11.58 6.62
C ARG A 72 4.87 12.83 5.90
N THR A 73 4.95 12.78 4.57
CA THR A 73 5.42 13.89 3.74
C THR A 73 4.29 14.68 3.09
N SER A 74 3.05 14.21 3.23
CA SER A 74 1.81 14.87 2.78
C SER A 74 1.18 15.62 3.94
#